data_AF-L9Y9P8-F1
#
_entry.id   AF-L9Y9P8-F1
#
_cell.length_a   1.000
_cell.length_b   1.000
_cell.length_c   1.000
_cell.angle_alpha   90.00
_cell.angle_beta   90.00
_cell.angle_gamma   90.00
#
_symmetry.space_group_name_H-M   'P 1'
#
loop_
_entity.id
_entity.type
_entity.pdbx_description
1 polymer ?
#
loop_
_entity_poly.entity_id
_entity_poly.type
_entity_poly.pdbx_seq_one_letter_code
_entity_poly.pdbx_strand_id
1 'polypeptide(L)'
;MGRHLAEFSEVAPGRWDDSIVGPTRTVKYAAVLRVAVFIDPDRLETRLREEFDGTSGERRVVVRQAVDLADSGQYREDTGGPLTNDVVVAELADAPDGTPADRWNWWIGSLEIAFGDYGTFRIDRYRA
;
A
#
# COMPACT_ATOMS: atom_id res chain seq x y z
N MET A 1 -75.32 -11.46 -15.84
CA MET A 1 -74.02 -11.97 -16.29
C MET A 1 -73.12 -10.77 -16.62
N GLY A 2 -72.37 -10.13 -15.73
CA GLY A 2 -71.84 -10.52 -14.43
C GLY A 2 -70.36 -10.91 -14.53
N ARG A 3 -69.46 -9.93 -14.69
CA ARG A 3 -68.01 -9.86 -14.30
C ARG A 3 -67.53 -8.45 -14.72
N HIS A 4 -67.59 -7.40 -13.88
CA HIS A 4 -66.71 -7.07 -12.77
C HIS A 4 -65.22 -7.25 -13.08
N LEU A 5 -64.61 -6.25 -13.72
CA LEU A 5 -63.17 -6.00 -13.72
C LEU A 5 -62.91 -5.00 -12.58
N ALA A 6 -62.76 -5.53 -11.37
CA ALA A 6 -62.22 -4.80 -10.24
C ALA A 6 -60.69 -4.86 -10.30
N GLU A 7 -60.08 -3.68 -10.18
CA GLU A 7 -58.91 -3.40 -9.36
C GLU A 7 -57.68 -4.30 -9.60
N PHE A 8 -56.76 -3.77 -10.41
CA PHE A 8 -55.34 -4.06 -10.27
C PHE A 8 -54.87 -3.56 -8.90
N SER A 9 -54.98 -4.42 -7.88
CA SER A 9 -54.36 -4.20 -6.58
C SER A 9 -52.84 -4.28 -6.74
N GLU A 10 -52.23 -3.14 -6.52
CA GLU A 10 -50.86 -2.90 -6.07
C GLU A 10 -50.29 -4.11 -5.31
N VAL A 11 -49.32 -4.78 -5.93
CA VAL A 11 -48.56 -5.86 -5.30
C VAL A 11 -47.64 -5.22 -4.27
N ALA A 12 -48.02 -5.29 -3.00
CA ALA A 12 -47.15 -4.96 -1.89
C ALA A 12 -45.88 -5.82 -1.98
N PRO A 13 -44.68 -5.23 -2.03
CA PRO A 13 -43.46 -6.03 -1.89
C PRO A 13 -43.47 -6.66 -0.51
N GLY A 14 -43.31 -7.99 -0.51
CA GLY A 14 -43.24 -8.80 0.69
C GLY A 14 -42.29 -8.18 1.72
N ARG A 15 -42.76 -8.18 2.96
CA ARG A 15 -42.02 -7.91 4.18
C ARG A 15 -40.72 -8.73 4.18
N TRP A 16 -39.61 -8.09 3.81
CA TRP A 16 -38.29 -8.58 4.17
C TRP A 16 -38.16 -8.44 5.68
N ASP A 17 -37.87 -9.54 6.34
CA ASP A 17 -37.51 -9.54 7.75
C ASP A 17 -36.15 -8.85 7.90
N ASP A 18 -36.16 -7.59 8.38
CA ASP A 18 -34.96 -6.78 8.64
C ASP A 18 -34.19 -7.23 9.89
N SER A 19 -34.46 -8.41 10.45
CA SER A 19 -33.85 -8.85 11.72
C SER A 19 -32.59 -9.72 11.55
N ILE A 20 -32.11 -9.96 10.32
CA ILE A 20 -30.84 -10.67 10.07
C ILE A 20 -29.90 -9.80 9.19
N VAL A 21 -29.79 -8.51 9.51
CA VAL A 21 -28.62 -7.70 9.13
C VAL A 21 -27.75 -7.51 10.37
N GLY A 22 -26.93 -8.54 10.65
CA GLY A 22 -25.77 -8.38 11.52
C GLY A 22 -24.78 -7.37 10.91
N PRO A 23 -23.98 -6.68 11.72
CA PRO A 23 -23.21 -5.53 11.26
C PRO A 23 -22.16 -5.94 10.21
N THR A 24 -22.29 -5.28 9.06
CA THR A 24 -21.23 -4.83 8.16
C THR A 24 -20.34 -5.89 7.49
N ARG A 25 -20.57 -5.97 6.19
CA ARG A 25 -19.84 -6.68 5.13
C ARG A 25 -18.38 -6.17 4.98
N THR A 26 -17.54 -6.24 6.00
CA THR A 26 -16.16 -5.70 5.97
C THR A 26 -15.13 -6.65 6.55
N VAL A 27 -14.97 -7.85 5.95
CA VAL A 27 -13.81 -8.71 6.27
C VAL A 27 -13.25 -9.41 5.03
N LYS A 28 -14.07 -9.66 4.01
CA LYS A 28 -13.60 -10.38 2.80
C LYS A 28 -12.55 -9.62 1.99
N TYR A 29 -12.59 -8.28 1.93
CA TYR A 29 -11.60 -7.49 1.18
C TYR A 29 -10.28 -7.28 1.95
N ALA A 30 -10.33 -7.13 3.28
CA ALA A 30 -9.13 -6.96 4.10
C ALA A 30 -8.22 -8.21 4.11
N ALA A 31 -8.80 -9.41 3.93
CA ALA A 31 -8.03 -10.65 3.81
C ALA A 31 -7.47 -10.86 2.38
N VAL A 32 -8.15 -10.38 1.33
CA VAL A 32 -7.62 -10.38 -0.05
C VAL A 32 -6.47 -9.37 -0.20
N LEU A 33 -6.49 -8.27 0.56
CA LEU A 33 -5.37 -7.33 0.65
C LEU A 33 -4.10 -7.94 1.26
N ARG A 34 -4.17 -9.05 2.01
CA ARG A 34 -2.98 -9.71 2.60
C ARG A 34 -2.22 -10.65 1.65
N VAL A 35 -2.58 -10.73 0.37
CA VAL A 35 -1.93 -11.64 -0.60
C VAL A 35 -1.03 -10.91 -1.61
N ALA A 36 -0.98 -9.58 -1.62
CA ALA A 36 -0.04 -8.85 -2.47
C ALA A 36 1.29 -8.66 -1.74
N VAL A 37 2.32 -9.44 -2.08
CA VAL A 37 3.69 -9.43 -1.54
C VAL A 37 4.10 -8.04 -1.02
N PHE A 38 4.16 -7.96 0.31
CA PHE A 38 4.45 -6.78 1.11
C PHE A 38 5.95 -6.65 1.34
N ILE A 39 6.39 -5.44 1.69
CA ILE A 39 7.70 -5.25 2.33
C ILE A 39 7.77 -6.14 3.57
N ASP A 40 8.81 -6.98 3.65
CA ASP A 40 9.19 -7.67 4.87
C ASP A 40 10.26 -6.81 5.57
N PRO A 41 9.92 -6.14 6.70
CA PRO A 41 10.80 -5.16 7.32
C PRO A 41 12.12 -5.76 7.81
N ASP A 42 12.08 -6.95 8.42
CA ASP A 42 13.25 -7.60 9.00
C ASP A 42 14.20 -8.10 7.89
N ARG A 43 13.62 -8.65 6.82
CA ARG A 43 14.37 -9.09 5.65
C ARG A 43 14.96 -7.89 4.90
N LEU A 44 14.24 -6.79 4.80
CA LEU A 44 14.76 -5.57 4.17
C LEU A 44 15.91 -4.99 5.00
N GLU A 45 15.76 -4.87 6.32
CA GLU A 45 16.84 -4.37 7.20
C GLU A 45 18.11 -5.23 7.08
N THR A 46 17.94 -6.55 7.01
CA THR A 46 19.04 -7.52 6.82
C THR A 46 19.78 -7.27 5.50
N ARG A 47 19.05 -7.12 4.39
CA ARG A 47 19.66 -6.83 3.08
C ARG A 47 20.34 -5.48 3.04
N LEU A 48 19.72 -4.44 3.58
CA LEU A 48 20.33 -3.11 3.64
C LEU A 48 21.65 -3.12 4.43
N ARG A 49 21.75 -3.95 5.48
CA ARG A 49 22.99 -4.12 6.26
C ARG A 49 24.07 -4.84 5.49
N GLU A 50 23.70 -5.80 4.66
CA GLU A 50 24.63 -6.63 3.90
C GLU A 50 25.14 -5.92 2.64
N GLU A 51 24.30 -5.09 2.02
CA GLU A 51 24.59 -4.46 0.73
C GLU A 51 25.09 -3.01 0.84
N PHE A 52 24.73 -2.30 1.92
CA PHE A 52 25.05 -0.89 2.07
C PHE A 52 25.68 -0.58 3.43
N ASP A 53 26.67 0.32 3.41
CA ASP A 53 27.24 0.90 4.63
C ASP A 53 26.18 1.70 5.39
N GLY A 54 26.49 2.09 6.63
CA GLY A 54 25.64 2.95 7.45
C GLY A 54 25.24 2.35 8.80
N THR A 55 24.59 3.17 9.60
CA THR A 55 24.12 2.87 10.95
C THR A 55 22.83 2.04 10.92
N SER A 56 22.56 1.34 12.01
CA SER A 56 21.24 0.70 12.20
C SER A 56 20.11 1.72 12.34
N GLY A 57 20.43 2.99 12.65
CA GLY A 57 19.46 4.08 12.63
C GLY A 57 18.97 4.37 11.21
N GLU A 58 19.91 4.56 10.28
CA GLU A 58 19.62 4.81 8.87
C GLU A 58 18.80 3.69 8.23
N ARG A 59 19.23 2.44 8.41
CA ARG A 59 18.51 1.29 7.85
C ARG A 59 17.06 1.21 8.34
N ARG A 60 16.83 1.39 9.65
CA ARG A 60 15.48 1.34 10.22
C ARG A 60 14.57 2.45 9.70
N VAL A 61 15.13 3.64 9.44
CA VAL A 61 14.35 4.73 8.86
C VAL A 61 13.98 4.41 7.41
N VAL A 62 14.91 3.88 6.61
CA VAL A 62 14.62 3.41 5.23
C VAL A 62 13.56 2.32 5.22
N VAL A 63 13.68 1.31 6.09
CA VAL A 63 12.68 0.24 6.23
C VAL A 63 11.30 0.80 6.53
N ARG A 64 11.20 1.74 7.48
CA ARG A 64 9.92 2.38 7.80
C ARG A 64 9.34 3.12 6.60
N GLN A 65 10.14 3.91 5.88
CA GLN A 65 9.67 4.64 4.71
C GLN A 65 9.27 3.70 3.55
N ALA A 66 9.96 2.58 3.37
CA ALA A 66 9.57 1.56 2.41
C ALA A 66 8.21 0.92 2.75
N VAL A 67 7.94 0.66 4.04
CA VAL A 67 6.64 0.20 4.51
C VAL A 67 5.57 1.26 4.27
N ASP A 68 5.82 2.51 4.67
CA ASP A 68 4.88 3.62 4.49
C ASP A 68 4.51 3.81 3.01
N LEU A 69 5.50 3.73 2.11
CA LEU A 69 5.29 3.81 0.66
C LEU A 69 4.50 2.61 0.13
N ALA A 70 4.81 1.39 0.58
CA ALA A 70 4.07 0.20 0.16
C ALA A 70 2.61 0.24 0.64
N ASP A 71 2.37 0.69 1.87
CA ASP A 71 1.04 0.82 2.48
C ASP A 71 0.21 1.93 1.82
N SER A 72 0.85 2.97 1.29
CA SER A 72 0.15 4.03 0.54
C SER A 72 -0.50 3.52 -0.75
N GLY A 73 0.04 2.45 -1.34
CA GLY A 73 -0.38 1.94 -2.65
C GLY A 73 0.11 2.77 -3.84
N GLN A 74 0.64 3.97 -3.62
CA GLN A 74 1.01 4.93 -4.67
C GLN A 74 1.98 4.33 -5.70
N TYR A 75 3.03 3.65 -5.24
CA TYR A 75 3.99 2.98 -6.14
C TYR A 75 3.31 2.00 -7.10
N ARG A 76 2.30 1.25 -6.62
CA ARG A 76 1.56 0.29 -7.44
C ARG A 76 0.68 0.98 -8.47
N GLU A 77 0.04 2.07 -8.07
CA GLU A 77 -0.82 2.85 -8.95
C GLU A 77 -0.01 3.46 -10.11
N ASP A 78 1.20 3.96 -9.82
CA ASP A 78 2.05 4.62 -10.82
C ASP A 78 2.83 3.63 -11.71
N THR A 79 3.35 2.54 -11.13
CA THR A 79 4.24 1.60 -11.86
C THR A 79 3.54 0.35 -12.37
N GLY A 80 2.32 0.09 -11.91
CA GLY A 80 1.57 -1.13 -12.23
C GLY A 80 2.06 -2.40 -11.51
N GLY A 81 3.03 -2.30 -10.59
CA GLY A 81 3.63 -3.43 -9.87
C GLY A 81 3.70 -3.23 -8.36
N PRO A 82 3.75 -4.31 -7.54
CA PRO A 82 3.96 -4.16 -6.10
C PRO A 82 5.36 -3.63 -5.79
N LEU A 83 5.48 -2.83 -4.73
CA LEU A 83 6.77 -2.54 -4.13
C LEU A 83 7.24 -3.73 -3.28
N THR A 84 8.39 -4.31 -3.62
CA THR A 84 8.96 -5.47 -2.91
C THR A 84 10.35 -5.15 -2.36
N ASN A 85 10.83 -5.96 -1.42
CA ASN A 85 12.20 -5.82 -0.90
C ASN A 85 13.24 -5.84 -2.02
N ASP A 86 13.03 -6.68 -3.04
CA ASP A 86 13.98 -6.83 -4.15
C ASP A 86 13.99 -5.59 -5.04
N VAL A 87 12.81 -4.98 -5.28
CA VAL A 87 12.71 -3.70 -6.00
C VAL A 87 13.42 -2.60 -5.20
N VAL A 88 13.13 -2.44 -3.91
CA VAL A 88 13.78 -1.42 -3.08
C VAL A 88 15.29 -1.56 -3.16
N VAL A 89 15.82 -2.76 -2.93
CA VAL A 89 17.26 -2.99 -2.92
C VAL A 89 17.89 -2.72 -4.29
N ALA A 90 17.25 -3.16 -5.38
CA ALA A 90 17.74 -2.91 -6.73
C ALA A 90 17.83 -1.40 -7.04
N GLU A 91 16.78 -0.66 -6.74
CA GLU A 91 16.72 0.79 -6.98
C GLU A 91 17.74 1.57 -6.11
N LEU A 92 17.98 1.12 -4.87
CA LEU A 92 19.01 1.71 -4.01
C LEU A 92 20.44 1.40 -4.48
N ALA A 93 20.65 0.23 -5.11
CA ALA A 93 21.95 -0.15 -5.67
C ALA A 93 22.32 0.68 -6.90
N ASP A 94 21.34 1.14 -7.67
CA ASP A 94 21.54 2.03 -8.84
C ASP A 94 21.89 3.47 -8.44
N ALA A 95 21.61 3.86 -7.19
CA ALA A 95 21.97 5.17 -6.68
C ALA A 95 23.51 5.33 -6.54
N PRO A 96 24.05 6.56 -6.65
CA PRO A 96 25.44 6.85 -6.31
C PRO A 96 25.82 6.38 -4.89
N ASP A 97 27.12 6.19 -4.66
CA ASP A 97 27.62 5.80 -3.35
C ASP A 97 27.19 6.75 -2.24
N GLY A 98 26.81 6.17 -1.10
CA GLY A 98 26.25 6.90 0.03
C GLY A 98 25.59 5.96 1.04
N THR A 99 25.06 6.57 2.10
CA THR A 99 24.32 5.86 3.15
C THR A 99 22.98 5.32 2.59
N PRO A 100 22.29 4.41 3.30
CA PRO A 100 21.00 3.90 2.85
C PRO A 100 19.96 5.03 2.74
N ALA A 101 20.06 6.06 3.58
CA ALA A 101 19.19 7.23 3.51
C ALA A 101 19.49 8.12 2.29
N ASP A 102 20.77 8.28 1.92
CA ASP A 102 21.15 9.03 0.71
C ASP A 102 20.62 8.33 -0.55
N ARG A 103 20.84 7.02 -0.66
CA ARG A 103 20.35 6.19 -1.76
C ARG A 103 18.83 6.23 -1.86
N TRP A 104 18.15 6.18 -0.71
CA TRP A 104 16.69 6.31 -0.64
C TRP A 104 16.20 7.65 -1.15
N ASN A 105 16.78 8.75 -0.66
CA ASN A 105 16.40 10.09 -1.11
C ASN A 105 16.72 10.33 -2.59
N TRP A 106 17.78 9.73 -3.12
CA TRP A 106 18.07 9.75 -4.55
C TRP A 106 16.95 9.07 -5.35
N TRP A 107 16.55 7.87 -4.95
CA TRP A 107 15.49 7.13 -5.62
C TRP A 107 14.12 7.82 -5.52
N ILE A 108 13.74 8.32 -4.34
CA ILE A 108 12.52 9.12 -4.15
C ILE A 108 12.55 10.38 -5.02
N GLY A 109 13.72 11.01 -5.19
CA GLY A 109 13.89 12.14 -6.11
C GLY A 109 13.58 11.76 -7.56
N SER A 110 14.00 10.56 -8.00
CA SER A 110 13.67 10.05 -9.33
C SER A 110 12.17 9.78 -9.50
N LEU A 111 11.50 9.22 -8.49
CA LEU A 111 10.04 9.01 -8.51
C LEU A 111 9.27 10.33 -8.51
N GLU A 112 9.72 11.33 -7.73
CA GLU A 112 9.14 12.68 -7.73
C GLU A 112 9.22 13.33 -9.11
N ILE A 113 10.33 13.17 -9.83
CA ILE A 113 10.48 13.69 -11.20
C ILE A 113 9.55 12.98 -12.19
N ALA A 114 9.37 11.67 -12.03
CA ALA A 114 8.60 10.85 -12.97
C ALA A 114 7.08 10.97 -12.77
N PHE A 115 6.63 10.99 -11.52
CA PHE A 115 5.21 10.84 -11.15
C PHE A 115 4.70 11.98 -10.26
N GLY A 116 5.58 12.66 -9.52
CA GLY A 116 5.20 13.69 -8.53
C GLY A 116 4.63 13.10 -7.23
N ASP A 117 4.53 13.93 -6.19
CA ASP A 117 3.94 13.58 -4.88
C ASP A 117 4.65 12.46 -4.10
N TYR A 118 5.93 12.21 -4.39
CA TYR A 118 6.80 11.29 -3.63
C TYR A 118 7.62 11.99 -2.55
N GLY A 119 7.69 13.32 -2.57
CA GLY A 119 8.45 14.12 -1.61
C GLY A 119 8.12 13.86 -0.14
N THR A 120 6.92 13.35 0.17
CA THR A 120 6.48 12.97 1.52
C THR A 120 7.20 11.75 2.10
N PHE A 121 7.83 10.92 1.25
CA PHE A 121 8.58 9.73 1.66
C PHE A 121 10.08 10.00 1.80
N ARG A 122 10.52 11.25 1.61
CA ARG A 122 11.93 11.61 1.83
C ARG A 122 12.30 11.58 3.30
N ILE A 123 13.57 11.27 3.55
CA ILE A 123 14.17 11.28 4.87
C ILE A 123 14.91 12.60 5.05
N ASP A 124 14.28 13.57 5.73
CA ASP A 124 14.90 14.89 5.96
C ASP A 124 15.88 14.91 7.14
N ARG A 125 15.67 14.06 8.15
CA ARG A 125 16.55 13.96 9.32
C ARG A 125 16.44 12.58 9.97
N TYR A 126 17.56 11.87 10.03
CA TYR A 126 17.78 10.75 10.92
C TYR A 126 18.91 11.11 11.89
N ARG A 127 18.81 10.69 13.15
CA ARG A 127 19.90 10.89 14.12
C ARG A 127 20.87 9.72 13.94
N ALA A 128 22.06 10.01 13.40
CA ALA A 128 23.18 9.09 13.39
C ALA A 128 23.64 8.76 14.82
#